data_AF-A0A953RV57-F1
#
_entry.id   AF-A0A953RV57-F1
#
_cell.length_a   1.000
_cell.length_b   1.000
_cell.length_c   1.000
_cell.angle_alpha   90.00
_cell.angle_beta   90.00
_cell.angle_gamma   90.00
#
_symmetry.space_group_name_H-M   'P 1'
#
loop_
_entity.id
_entity.type
_entity.pdbx_description
1 polymer ?
#
loop_
_entity_poly.entity_id
_entity_poly.type
_entity_poly.pdbx_seq_one_letter_code
_entity_poly.pdbx_strand_id
1 'polypeptide(L)' 'MNPAQVRSARKHLGLSPEEFAQRLGFTGPYARITVWRWETGKRKPSAQTVALMKLLAKE' A
#
# COMPACT_ATOMS: atom_id res chain seq x y z
N MET A 1 -3.49 9.51 -0.31
CA MET A 1 -2.02 9.45 -0.19
C MET A 1 -1.42 9.62 -1.57
N ASN A 2 -0.27 10.27 -1.67
CA ASN A 2 0.53 10.31 -2.90
C ASN A 2 1.45 9.06 -3.00
N PRO A 3 2.08 8.80 -4.16
CA PRO A 3 2.90 7.60 -4.35
C PRO A 3 4.06 7.47 -3.35
N ALA A 4 4.70 8.59 -3.00
CA ALA A 4 5.79 8.62 -2.02
C ALA A 4 5.32 8.23 -0.62
N GLN A 5 4.13 8.69 -0.21
CA GLN A 5 3.53 8.34 1.08
C GLN A 5 3.20 6.84 1.17
N VAL A 6 2.69 6.23 0.09
CA VAL A 6 2.43 4.78 0.06
C VAL A 6 3.73 3.99 0.24
N ARG A 7 4.78 4.38 -0.49
CA ARG A 7 6.10 3.75 -0.37
C ARG A 7 6.71 3.93 1.01
N SER A 8 6.55 5.11 1.61
CA SER A 8 7.03 5.42 2.95
C SER A 8 6.31 4.57 4.00
N ALA A 9 4.97 4.50 3.95
CA ALA A 9 4.19 3.68 4.88
C ALA A 9 4.59 2.21 4.83
N ARG A 10 4.75 1.66 3.62
CA ARG A 10 5.23 0.28 3.45
C ARG A 10 6.63 0.06 4.04
N LYS A 11 7.56 0.96 3.74
CA LYS A 11 8.95 0.86 4.24
C LYS A 11 9.03 1.01 5.75
N HIS A 12 8.21 1.87 6.34
CA HIS A 12 8.15 2.06 7.79
C HIS A 12 7.77 0.77 8.51
N LEU A 13 6.84 0.01 7.92
CA LEU A 13 6.42 -1.30 8.41
C LEU A 13 7.41 -2.45 8.07
N GLY A 14 8.49 -2.16 7.34
CA GLY A 14 9.46 -3.19 6.91
C GLY A 14 8.92 -4.20 5.89
N LEU A 15 7.78 -3.92 5.25
CA LEU A 15 7.06 -4.90 4.43
C LEU A 15 7.47 -4.88 2.96
N SER A 16 7.47 -6.06 2.34
CA SER A 16 7.49 -6.20 0.88
C SER A 16 6.19 -5.66 0.26
N PRO A 17 6.17 -5.30 -1.04
CA PRO A 17 4.94 -4.83 -1.67
C PRO A 17 3.80 -5.86 -1.65
N GLU A 18 4.13 -7.15 -1.65
CA GLU A 18 3.15 -8.22 -1.50
C GLU A 18 2.60 -8.32 -0.07
N GLU A 19 3.46 -8.35 0.94
CA GLU A 19 3.06 -8.39 2.35
C GLU A 19 2.24 -7.16 2.75
N PHE A 20 2.62 -5.99 2.24
CA PHE A 20 1.86 -4.75 2.44
C PHE A 20 0.47 -4.83 1.81
N ALA A 21 0.36 -5.40 0.62
CA ALA A 21 -0.94 -5.63 -0.03
C ALA A 21 -1.79 -6.63 0.79
N GLN A 22 -1.20 -7.73 1.24
CA GLN A 22 -1.87 -8.73 2.08
C GLN A 22 -2.35 -8.13 3.40
N ARG A 23 -1.54 -7.29 4.05
CA ARG A 23 -1.91 -6.56 5.27
C ARG A 23 -3.10 -5.61 5.06
N LEU A 24 -3.25 -5.10 3.84
CA LEU A 24 -4.38 -4.28 3.41
C LEU A 24 -5.58 -5.10 2.92
N GLY A 25 -5.53 -6.44 3.00
CA GLY A 25 -6.60 -7.35 2.57
C GLY A 25 -6.57 -7.71 1.07
N PHE A 26 -5.55 -7.30 0.32
CA PHE A 26 -5.38 -7.68 -1.08
C PHE A 26 -4.58 -8.97 -1.17
N THR A 27 -5.27 -10.09 -1.44
CA THR A 27 -4.66 -11.40 -1.65
C THR A 27 -4.71 -11.79 -3.13
N GLY A 28 -3.73 -12.59 -3.59
CA GLY A 28 -3.66 -13.09 -4.96
C GLY A 28 -2.44 -12.59 -5.76
N PRO A 29 -2.22 -13.14 -6.97
CA PRO A 29 -0.98 -12.97 -7.72
C PRO A 29 -0.71 -11.52 -8.16
N TYR A 30 -1.72 -10.66 -8.12
CA TYR A 30 -1.65 -9.25 -8.51
C TYR A 30 -1.52 -8.27 -7.32
N ALA A 31 -1.42 -8.77 -6.09
CA ALA A 31 -1.31 -7.95 -4.88
C ALA A 31 -0.09 -7.02 -4.92
N ARG A 32 1.08 -7.59 -5.24
CA ARG A 32 2.34 -6.86 -5.44
C ARG A 32 2.24 -5.78 -6.52
N ILE A 33 1.60 -6.10 -7.66
CA ILE A 33 1.45 -5.19 -8.81
C ILE A 33 0.53 -4.03 -8.45
N THR A 34 -0.50 -4.28 -7.65
CA THR A 34 -1.42 -3.25 -7.16
C THR A 34 -0.69 -2.18 -6.34
N VAL A 35 0.17 -2.61 -5.40
CA VAL A 35 1.00 -1.68 -4.62
C VAL A 35 1.99 -0.93 -5.51
N TRP A 36 2.66 -1.62 -6.44
CA TRP A 36 3.56 -0.96 -7.38
C TRP A 36 2.85 0.13 -8.21
N ARG A 37 1.62 -0.10 -8.66
CA ARG A 37 0.82 0.92 -9.38
C ARG A 37 0.52 2.14 -8.52
N TRP A 38 0.33 1.96 -7.21
CA TRP A 38 0.16 3.06 -6.26
C TRP A 38 1.46 3.83 -6.02
N GLU A 39 2.56 3.11 -5.80
CA GLU A 39 3.90 3.68 -5.55
C GLU A 39 4.50 4.40 -6.77
N THR A 40 4.05 4.06 -7.98
CA THR A 40 4.45 4.73 -9.23
C THR A 40 3.44 5.78 -9.69
N GLY A 41 2.30 5.94 -8.99
CA GLY A 41 1.25 6.87 -9.38
C GLY A 41 0.43 6.46 -10.60
N LYS A 42 0.69 5.28 -11.19
CA LYS A 42 -0.11 4.73 -12.30
C LYS A 42 -1.57 4.48 -11.90
N ARG A 43 -1.85 4.27 -10.61
CA ARG A 43 -3.20 4.17 -10.07
C ARG A 43 -3.24 4.84 -8.69
N LYS A 44 -4.38 5.44 -8.36
CA LYS A 44 -4.65 5.94 -7.00
C LYS A 44 -5.34 4.84 -6.17
N PRO A 45 -4.92 4.58 -4.93
CA PRO A 45 -5.69 3.73 -4.01
C PRO A 45 -7.04 4.37 -3.69
N SER A 46 -8.04 3.55 -3.34
CA SER A 46 -9.37 4.05 -2.95
C SER A 46 -9.30 4.81 -1.62
N ALA A 47 -10.32 5.61 -1.32
CA ALA A 47 -10.38 6.36 -0.06
C ALA A 47 -10.33 5.43 1.17
N GLN A 48 -11.02 4.29 1.13
CA GLN A 48 -11.00 3.28 2.18
C GLN A 48 -9.60 2.69 2.38
N THR A 49 -8.91 2.33 1.29
CA THR A 49 -7.54 1.83 1.37
C THR A 49 -6.58 2.87 1.93
N VAL A 50 -6.74 4.14 1.54
CA VAL A 50 -5.93 5.25 2.10
C VAL A 50 -6.17 5.41 3.61
N ALA A 51 -7.41 5.26 4.08
CA ALA A 51 -7.71 5.31 5.51
C ALA A 51 -7.03 4.16 6.26
N LEU A 52 -7.08 2.95 5.73
CA LEU A 52 -6.43 1.78 6.32
C LEU A 52 -4.90 1.92 6.35
N MET A 53 -4.27 2.39 5.27
CA MET A 53 -2.83 2.66 5.24
C MET A 53 -2.41 3.68 6.30
N LYS A 54 -3.22 4.72 6.53
CA LYS A 54 -2.95 5.73 7.57
C LYS A 54 -3.09 5.17 8.97
N LEU A 55 -4.02 4.24 9.19
CA LEU A 55 -4.18 3.56 10.48
C LEU A 55 -2.96 2.69 10.78
N LEU A 56 -2.54 1.87 9.80
CA LEU A 56 -1.37 1.00 9.93
C LEU A 56 -0.06 1.76 10.08
N ALA A 57 0.07 2.96 9.49
CA ALA A 57 1.28 3.78 9.60
C ALA A 57 1.35 4.64 10.87
N LYS A 58 0.35 4.54 11.76
CA LYS A 58 0.35 5.18 13.09
C LYS A 58 0.73 4.23 14.22
N GLU A 59 0.76 2.93 13.95
CA GLU A 59 1.31 1.89 14.84
C GLU A 59 2.83 1.86 14.72
#